data_AF-A0A0G0AFB6-F1
#
_entry.id   AF-A0A0G0AFB6-F1
#
_cell.length_a   1.000
_cell.length_b   1.000
_cell.length_c   1.000
_cell.angle_alpha   90.00
_cell.angle_beta   90.00
_cell.angle_gamma   90.00
#
_symmetry.space_group_name_H-M   'P 1'
#
loop_
_entity.id
_entity.type
_entity.pdbx_description
1 polymer ?
#
loop_
_entity_poly.entity_id
_entity_poly.type
_entity_poly.pdbx_seq_one_letter_code
_entity_poly.pdbx_strand_id
1 'polypeptide(L)'
;MELQQELATREIPYRFLDDEQYSNFFFERAERIRIEMPQLHEKVSYASRCTLRSYNGSDDFKAYVCPVKTKEGKRDGHPLLLTLCTWGETNQMLYWPEDMLPLSNEERHDIWYNFVIDDDVYYQCGDYSNRH
;
A
#
# COMPACT_ATOMS: atom_id res chain seq x y z
N MET A 1 -30.32 -1.50 -6.95
CA MET A 1 -28.96 -2.05 -7.18
C MET A 1 -28.09 -0.86 -7.54
N GLU A 2 -27.72 -0.09 -6.52
CA GLU A 2 -26.99 1.18 -6.65
C GLU A 2 -26.00 1.24 -5.50
N LEU A 3 -24.80 0.71 -5.74
CA LEU A 3 -23.63 0.84 -4.88
C LEU A 3 -22.39 1.04 -5.78
N GLN A 4 -22.60 1.84 -6.83
CA GLN A 4 -21.55 2.34 -7.72
C GLN A 4 -21.55 3.88 -7.72
N GLN A 5 -21.76 4.49 -6.55
CA GLN A 5 -21.60 5.93 -6.38
C GLN A 5 -20.14 6.23 -6.02
N GLU A 6 -19.38 6.52 -7.07
CA GLU A 6 -18.26 7.46 -7.13
C GLU A 6 -17.11 7.26 -6.13
N LEU A 7 -16.23 6.31 -6.44
CA LEU A 7 -14.79 6.48 -6.18
C LEU A 7 -14.23 7.52 -7.16
N ALA A 8 -14.71 8.76 -7.09
CA ALA A 8 -14.23 9.86 -7.92
C ALA A 8 -12.82 10.28 -7.46
N THR A 9 -11.77 9.69 -8.06
CA THR A 9 -10.36 10.14 -8.01
C THR A 9 -9.95 10.78 -6.69
N ARG A 10 -9.90 9.99 -5.62
CA ARG A 10 -9.59 10.53 -4.29
C ARG A 10 -8.16 10.17 -3.90
N GLU A 11 -7.39 11.19 -3.53
CA GLU A 11 -6.07 11.04 -2.93
C GLU A 11 -6.19 10.27 -1.61
N ILE A 12 -5.30 9.30 -1.36
CA ILE A 12 -5.28 8.60 -0.07
C ILE A 12 -5.10 9.62 1.07
N PRO A 13 -6.04 9.70 2.03
CA PRO A 13 -6.00 10.69 3.10
C PRO A 13 -4.84 10.42 4.06
N TYR A 14 -4.30 11.49 4.64
CA TYR A 14 -3.19 11.40 5.59
C TYR A 14 -3.49 10.51 6.80
N ARG A 15 -4.76 10.47 7.23
CA ARG A 15 -5.27 9.57 8.28
C ARG A 15 -6.26 8.57 7.70
N PHE A 16 -5.83 7.71 6.79
CA PHE A 16 -6.72 6.75 6.12
C PHE A 16 -7.44 5.76 7.04
N LEU A 17 -6.93 5.49 8.25
CA LEU A 17 -7.63 4.68 9.24
C LEU A 17 -8.91 5.36 9.76
N ASP A 18 -8.98 6.68 9.70
CA ASP A 18 -10.15 7.46 10.14
C ASP A 18 -11.19 7.61 9.02
N ASP A 19 -10.85 7.23 7.79
CA ASP A 19 -11.75 7.23 6.64
C ASP A 19 -12.23 5.80 6.36
N GLU A 20 -13.52 5.56 6.60
CA GLU A 20 -14.13 4.24 6.48
C GLU A 20 -14.04 3.68 5.05
N GLN A 21 -14.16 4.53 4.02
CA GLN A 21 -14.11 4.07 2.64
C GLN A 21 -12.69 3.61 2.29
N TYR A 22 -11.69 4.37 2.70
CA TYR A 22 -10.30 4.02 2.46
C TYR A 22 -9.80 2.86 3.29
N SER A 23 -10.18 2.79 4.56
CA SER A 23 -9.80 1.68 5.43
C SER A 23 -10.39 0.37 4.93
N ASN A 24 -11.67 0.34 4.51
CA ASN A 24 -12.28 -0.83 3.90
C ASN A 24 -11.54 -1.26 2.63
N PHE A 25 -11.34 -0.33 1.68
CA PHE A 25 -10.55 -0.59 0.47
C PHE A 25 -9.17 -1.17 0.78
N PHE A 26 -8.46 -0.55 1.74
CA PHE A 26 -7.11 -0.96 2.12
C PHE A 26 -7.10 -2.38 2.67
N PHE A 27 -7.99 -2.70 3.63
CA PHE A 27 -8.01 -4.00 4.27
C PHE A 27 -8.51 -5.11 3.35
N GLU A 28 -9.51 -4.84 2.51
CA GLU A 28 -9.97 -5.78 1.48
C GLU A 28 -8.84 -6.14 0.51
N ARG A 29 -8.09 -5.12 0.05
CA ARG A 29 -6.96 -5.35 -0.85
C ARG A 29 -5.79 -6.04 -0.16
N ALA A 30 -5.47 -5.64 1.07
CA ALA A 30 -4.41 -6.28 1.83
C ALA A 30 -4.71 -7.76 2.07
N GLU A 31 -5.97 -8.12 2.30
CA GLU A 31 -6.40 -9.50 2.42
C GLU A 31 -6.27 -10.25 1.09
N ARG A 32 -6.66 -9.63 -0.03
CA ARG A 32 -6.43 -10.22 -1.36
C ARG A 32 -4.96 -10.49 -1.61
N ILE A 33 -4.05 -9.57 -1.29
CA ILE A 33 -2.60 -9.79 -1.43
C ILE A 33 -2.11 -10.95 -0.55
N ARG A 34 -2.60 -11.03 0.69
CA ARG A 34 -2.26 -12.13 1.60
C ARG A 34 -2.66 -13.51 1.05
N ILE A 35 -3.76 -13.58 0.29
CA ILE A 35 -4.31 -14.82 -0.29
C ILE A 35 -3.70 -15.11 -1.67
N GLU A 36 -3.72 -14.13 -2.58
CA GLU A 36 -3.36 -14.27 -4.00
C GLU A 36 -1.84 -14.21 -4.21
N MET A 37 -1.11 -13.46 -3.38
CA MET A 37 0.34 -13.25 -3.50
C MET A 37 1.08 -13.44 -2.15
N PRO A 38 1.01 -14.62 -1.52
CA PRO A 38 1.54 -14.84 -0.17
C PRO A 38 3.06 -14.62 -0.07
N GLN A 39 3.83 -14.91 -1.13
CA GLN A 39 5.28 -14.70 -1.14
C GLN A 39 5.65 -13.21 -1.14
N LEU A 40 4.90 -12.40 -1.89
CA LEU A 40 5.03 -10.94 -1.87
C LEU A 40 4.72 -10.40 -0.46
N HIS A 41 3.59 -10.85 0.12
CA HIS A 41 3.20 -10.48 1.47
C HIS A 41 4.30 -10.80 2.49
N GLU A 42 4.87 -12.00 2.44
CA GLU A 42 5.95 -12.43 3.34
C GLU A 42 7.20 -11.56 3.20
N LYS A 43 7.65 -11.28 1.97
CA LYS A 43 8.82 -10.42 1.70
C LYS A 43 8.64 -9.01 2.26
N VAL A 44 7.47 -8.41 2.02
CA VAL A 44 7.15 -7.05 2.47
C VAL A 44 7.00 -7.02 3.99
N SER A 45 6.33 -8.02 4.57
CA SER A 45 6.17 -8.17 6.01
C SER A 45 7.53 -8.28 6.71
N TYR A 46 8.43 -9.12 6.20
CA TYR A 46 9.79 -9.27 6.71
C TYR A 46 10.59 -7.97 6.60
N ALA A 47 10.59 -7.32 5.42
CA ALA A 47 11.29 -6.05 5.23
C ALA A 47 10.77 -4.94 6.17
N SER A 48 9.45 -4.90 6.36
CA SER A 48 8.79 -3.99 7.31
C SER A 48 9.23 -4.23 8.74
N ARG A 49 9.21 -5.49 9.17
CA ARG A 49 9.69 -5.92 10.49
C ARG A 49 11.14 -5.50 10.73
N CYS A 50 12.02 -5.67 9.74
CA CYS A 50 13.43 -5.30 9.85
C CYS A 50 13.69 -3.78 9.89
N THR A 51 12.78 -2.98 9.34
CA THR A 51 12.96 -1.52 9.23
C THR A 51 12.48 -0.77 10.47
N LEU A 52 11.49 -1.31 11.16
CA LEU A 52 10.89 -0.70 12.34
C LEU A 52 11.79 -0.83 13.56
N ARG A 53 12.61 0.20 13.81
CA ARG A 53 13.51 0.26 14.99
C ARG A 53 12.79 0.20 16.33
N SER A 54 11.52 0.62 16.38
CA SER A 54 10.67 0.59 17.57
C SER A 54 10.05 -0.77 17.86
N TYR A 55 10.13 -1.70 16.91
CA TYR A 55 9.59 -3.03 17.06
C TYR A 55 10.62 -3.95 17.73
N ASN A 56 10.28 -4.42 18.94
CA ASN A 56 11.19 -5.19 19.79
C ASN A 56 11.11 -6.71 19.58
N GLY A 57 10.58 -7.17 18.44
CA GLY A 57 10.47 -8.61 18.17
C GLY A 57 9.22 -9.28 18.74
N SER A 58 8.17 -8.53 19.07
CA SER A 58 6.90 -9.08 19.60
C SER A 58 6.25 -10.09 18.63
N ASP A 59 5.77 -11.21 19.15
CA ASP A 59 5.17 -12.30 18.35
C ASP A 59 3.83 -11.93 17.68
N ASP A 60 3.22 -10.82 18.08
CA ASP A 60 1.94 -10.33 17.56
C ASP A 60 2.06 -9.38 16.35
N PHE A 61 3.26 -9.24 15.77
CA PHE A 61 3.49 -8.40 14.60
C PHE A 61 2.60 -8.82 13.42
N LYS A 62 1.88 -7.84 12.85
CA LYS A 62 1.13 -8.02 11.60
C LYS A 62 1.51 -6.92 10.61
N ALA A 63 1.57 -7.31 9.34
CA ALA A 63 1.70 -6.38 8.22
C ALA A 63 0.54 -6.58 7.25
N TYR A 64 -0.09 -5.48 6.87
CA TYR A 64 -1.16 -5.43 5.88
C TYR A 64 -0.61 -4.67 4.67
N VAL A 65 -0.50 -5.35 3.53
CA VAL A 65 0.21 -4.85 2.35
C VAL A 65 -0.79 -4.51 1.25
N CYS A 66 -0.91 -3.24 0.92
CA CYS A 66 -1.86 -2.73 -0.07
C CYS A 66 -1.10 -2.05 -1.22
N PRO A 67 -1.06 -2.66 -2.41
CA PRO A 67 -0.58 -1.99 -3.61
C PRO A 67 -1.49 -0.83 -3.96
N VAL A 68 -0.89 0.31 -4.24
CA VAL A 68 -1.58 1.54 -4.61
C VAL A 68 -0.91 2.16 -5.82
N LYS A 69 -1.74 2.67 -6.73
CA LYS A 69 -1.27 3.55 -7.82
C LYS A 69 -0.66 4.80 -7.21
N THR A 70 0.38 5.35 -7.84
CA THR A 70 0.89 6.66 -7.46
C THR A 70 0.69 7.68 -8.57
N LYS A 71 0.57 8.95 -8.18
CA LYS A 71 0.67 10.07 -9.10
C LYS A 71 1.73 11.06 -8.65
N GLU A 72 2.52 11.51 -9.62
CA GLU A 72 3.45 12.63 -9.49
C GLU A 72 2.89 13.80 -10.33
N GLY A 73 2.19 14.71 -9.66
CA GLY A 73 1.43 15.76 -10.34
C GLY A 73 0.33 15.15 -11.22
N LYS A 74 0.51 15.18 -12.55
CA LYS A 74 -0.42 14.61 -13.54
C LYS A 74 0.04 13.29 -14.16
N ARG A 75 1.22 12.79 -13.77
CA ARG A 75 1.81 11.58 -14.35
C ARG A 75 1.56 10.40 -13.42
N ASP A 76 1.23 9.26 -14.02
CA ASP A 76 1.22 7.99 -13.30
C ASP A 76 2.66 7.64 -12.93
N GLY A 77 2.87 7.36 -11.65
CA GLY A 77 4.16 6.91 -11.11
C GLY A 77 4.21 5.39 -10.96
N HIS A 78 5.33 4.91 -10.43
CA HIS A 78 5.46 3.49 -10.07
C HIS A 78 4.55 3.14 -8.89
N PRO A 79 3.91 1.96 -8.86
CA PRO A 79 3.15 1.50 -7.71
C PRO A 79 3.97 1.54 -6.42
N LEU A 80 3.27 1.75 -5.31
CA LEU A 80 3.84 1.58 -3.98
C LEU A 80 3.08 0.48 -3.24
N LEU A 81 3.79 -0.25 -2.39
CA LEU A 81 3.18 -1.17 -1.43
C LEU A 81 3.00 -0.44 -0.10
N LEU A 82 1.83 0.17 0.08
CA LEU A 82 1.44 0.83 1.32
C LEU A 82 1.24 -0.23 2.40
N THR A 83 2.04 -0.18 3.46
CA THR A 83 2.09 -1.26 4.45
C THR A 83 1.79 -0.76 5.86
N LEU A 84 0.63 -1.15 6.39
CA LEU A 84 0.28 -0.91 7.79
C LEU A 84 0.88 -2.03 8.64
N CYS A 85 1.74 -1.66 9.58
CA CYS A 85 2.33 -2.55 10.56
C CYS A 85 1.69 -2.33 11.92
N THR A 86 1.33 -3.41 12.61
CA THR A 86 0.71 -3.36 13.93
C THR A 86 1.40 -4.30 14.91
N TRP A 87 1.65 -3.86 16.14
CA TRP A 87 2.14 -4.69 17.25
C TRP A 87 1.75 -4.04 18.59
N GLY A 88 1.22 -4.82 19.53
CA GLY A 88 0.56 -4.30 20.72
C GLY A 88 -0.49 -3.24 20.36
N GLU A 89 -0.36 -2.05 20.93
CA GLU A 89 -1.22 -0.89 20.65
C GLU A 89 -0.63 0.05 19.59
N THR A 90 0.51 -0.30 18.99
CA THR A 90 1.23 0.56 18.05
C THR A 90 0.86 0.22 16.61
N ASN A 91 0.57 1.27 15.84
CA ASN A 91 0.37 1.22 14.40
C ASN A 91 1.40 2.11 13.72
N GLN A 92 2.06 1.61 12.66
CA GLN A 92 2.97 2.40 11.85
C GLN A 92 2.79 2.11 10.37
N MET A 93 2.69 3.17 9.57
CA MET A 93 2.59 3.07 8.12
C MET A 93 3.98 3.15 7.48
N LEU A 94 4.26 2.25 6.54
CA LEU A 94 5.45 2.22 5.71
C LEU A 94 5.06 2.31 4.23
N TYR A 95 5.97 2.87 3.44
CA TYR A 95 5.81 3.04 2.01
C TYR A 95 6.96 2.33 1.31
N TRP A 96 6.65 1.29 0.54
CA TRP A 96 7.65 0.51 -0.17
C TRP A 96 7.56 0.73 -1.66
N PRO A 97 8.52 1.46 -2.26
CA PRO A 97 8.77 1.37 -3.69
C PRO A 97 9.07 -0.07 -4.09
N GLU A 98 8.49 -0.53 -5.21
CA GLU A 98 8.67 -1.90 -5.70
C GLU A 98 10.15 -2.24 -6.00
N ASP A 99 10.97 -1.23 -6.28
CA ASP A 99 12.40 -1.34 -6.56
C ASP A 99 13.27 -1.44 -5.30
N MET A 100 12.74 -1.07 -4.13
CA MET A 100 13.42 -1.24 -2.84
C MET A 100 13.27 -2.64 -2.25
N LEU A 101 12.42 -3.47 -2.85
CA LEU A 101 12.19 -4.85 -2.44
C LEU A 101 12.70 -5.83 -3.51
N PRO A 102 13.21 -7.00 -3.10
CA PRO A 102 13.68 -8.05 -4.02
C PRO A 102 12.50 -8.79 -4.65
N LEU A 103 11.66 -8.06 -5.38
CA LEU A 103 10.52 -8.59 -6.12
C LEU A 103 10.97 -9.12 -7.48
N SER A 104 10.41 -10.24 -7.90
CA SER A 104 10.58 -10.77 -9.24
C SER A 104 9.85 -9.88 -10.25
N ASN A 105 10.21 -10.00 -11.54
CA ASN A 105 9.49 -9.30 -12.60
C ASN A 105 8.01 -9.75 -12.69
N GLU A 106 7.74 -11.01 -12.36
CA GLU A 106 6.38 -11.56 -12.31
C GLU A 106 5.57 -10.92 -11.18
N GLU A 107 6.15 -10.79 -9.97
CA GLU A 107 5.47 -10.13 -8.85
C GLU A 107 5.13 -8.67 -9.18
N ARG A 108 6.07 -7.92 -9.79
CA ARG A 108 5.83 -6.53 -10.22
C ARG A 108 4.76 -6.44 -11.31
N HIS A 109 4.80 -7.37 -12.27
CA HIS A 109 3.78 -7.47 -13.30
C HIS A 109 2.40 -7.70 -12.68
N ASP A 110 2.29 -8.66 -11.76
CA ASP A 110 1.02 -9.02 -11.14
C ASP A 110 0.49 -7.93 -10.23
N ILE A 111 1.35 -7.22 -9.49
CA ILE A 111 0.96 -6.00 -8.76
C ILE A 111 0.30 -5.01 -9.71
N TRP A 112 0.95 -4.70 -10.84
CA TRP A 112 0.40 -3.75 -11.80
C TRP A 112 -0.93 -4.20 -12.36
N TYR A 113 -0.98 -5.39 -12.97
CA TYR A 113 -2.15 -5.81 -13.75
C TYR A 113 -3.33 -6.32 -12.91
N ASN A 114 -3.09 -6.88 -11.73
CA ASN A 114 -4.16 -7.47 -10.92
C ASN A 114 -4.70 -6.51 -9.85
N PHE A 115 -3.94 -5.44 -9.51
CA PHE A 115 -4.29 -4.56 -8.40
C PHE A 115 -4.31 -3.07 -8.74
N VAL A 116 -3.54 -2.59 -9.73
CA VAL A 116 -3.25 -1.15 -9.85
C VAL A 116 -3.66 -0.51 -11.17
N ILE A 117 -3.61 -1.23 -12.30
CA ILE A 117 -3.77 -0.63 -13.64
C ILE A 117 -5.10 0.11 -13.82
N ASP A 118 -6.19 -0.48 -13.33
CA ASP A 118 -7.56 0.02 -13.45
C ASP A 118 -8.04 0.78 -12.20
N ASP A 119 -7.13 1.12 -11.28
CA ASP A 119 -7.50 1.83 -10.07
C ASP A 119 -7.77 3.32 -10.31
N ASP A 120 -8.90 3.76 -9.76
CA ASP A 120 -9.21 5.19 -9.62
C ASP A 120 -8.63 5.79 -8.33
N VAL A 121 -8.08 4.96 -7.44
CA VAL A 121 -7.45 5.35 -6.17
C VAL A 121 -5.94 5.50 -6.35
N TYR A 122 -5.39 6.63 -5.92
CA TYR A 122 -3.95 6.88 -6.01
C TYR A 122 -3.38 7.58 -4.78
N TYR A 123 -2.12 7.27 -4.49
CA TYR A 123 -1.28 8.01 -3.56
C TYR A 123 -0.65 9.21 -4.28
N GLN A 124 -0.93 10.42 -3.82
CA GLN A 124 -0.29 11.62 -4.37
C GLN A 124 1.10 11.78 -3.76
N CYS A 125 2.13 11.52 -4.57
CA CYS A 125 3.49 11.91 -4.24
C CYS A 125 3.63 13.40 -4.56
N GLY A 126 4.06 14.20 -3.58
CA GLY A 126 4.22 15.64 -3.76
C GLY A 126 5.03 15.99 -5.01
N ASP A 127 4.66 17.08 -5.69
CA ASP A 127 5.38 17.55 -6.87
C ASP A 127 6.69 18.24 -6.45
N TYR A 128 7.81 17.52 -6.53
CA TYR A 128 9.13 18.10 -6.24
C TYR A 128 9.60 19.10 -7.32
N SER A 129 8.83 19.29 -8.41
CA SER A 129 9.22 20.21 -9.49
C SER A 129 8.95 21.70 -9.20
N ASN A 130 8.33 22.05 -8.06
CA ASN A 130 8.06 23.43 -7.65
C ASN A 130 8.93 23.95 -6.50
N ARG A 131 10.17 23.47 -6.36
CA ARG A 131 11.21 24.18 -5.58
C ARG A 131 12.14 24.91 -6.53
N HIS A 132 11.68 26.06 -7.03
CA HIS A 132 12.53 27.10 -7.60
C HIS A 132 12.85 28.14 -6.53
#